data_AF-A0A1H5JIF6-F1
#
_entry.id   AF-A0A1H5JIF6-F1
#
_cell.length_a   1.000
_cell.length_b   1.000
_cell.length_c   1.000
_cell.angle_alpha   90.00
_cell.angle_beta   90.00
_cell.angle_gamma   90.00
#
_symmetry.space_group_name_H-M   'P 1'
#
loop_
_entity.id
_entity.type
_entity.pdbx_description
1 polymer ?
#
loop_
_entity_poly.entity_id
_entity_poly.type
_entity_poly.pdbx_seq_one_letter_code
_entity_poly.pdbx_strand_id
1 'polypeptide(L)'
;MTGTLISLVSIFLGIIGAIFLGSIYKKISFGILGNTIAGVFGSIFFIKTFGRLVFDPYSIMNHGTINIFLFSINCVVSFLGGILGLVAINFFKTVLSKKE
;
A
#
# COMPACT_ATOMS: atom_id res chain seq x y z
N MET A 1 5.50 17.41 -12.24
CA MET A 1 5.90 17.13 -10.84
C MET A 1 4.76 16.65 -9.95
N THR A 2 3.51 16.80 -10.35
CA THR A 2 2.32 16.34 -9.61
C THR A 2 2.21 14.81 -9.49
N GLY A 3 2.72 14.04 -10.46
CA GLY A 3 2.75 12.57 -10.39
C GLY A 3 3.59 12.01 -9.24
N THR A 4 4.70 12.65 -8.88
CA THR A 4 5.53 12.22 -7.73
C THR A 4 4.83 12.50 -6.41
N LEU A 5 4.09 13.61 -6.30
CA LEU A 5 3.25 13.91 -5.14
C LEU A 5 2.14 12.88 -4.97
N ILE A 6 1.48 12.48 -6.07
CA ILE A 6 0.46 11.42 -6.04
C ILE A 6 1.08 10.12 -5.50
N SER A 7 2.26 9.72 -6.02
CA SER A 7 2.96 8.54 -5.52
C SER A 7 3.32 8.63 -4.04
N LEU A 8 3.79 9.78 -3.55
CA LEU A 8 4.11 9.97 -2.13
C LEU A 8 2.87 9.86 -1.24
N VAL A 9 1.76 10.49 -1.64
CA VAL A 9 0.48 10.39 -0.91
C VAL A 9 0.00 8.94 -0.87
N SER A 10 0.14 8.22 -1.97
CA SER A 10 -0.23 6.80 -2.09
C SER A 10 0.59 5.92 -1.14
N ILE A 11 1.91 6.12 -1.10
CA ILE A 11 2.79 5.40 -0.16
C ILE A 11 2.42 5.75 1.28
N PHE A 12 2.17 7.03 1.58
CA PHE A 12 1.78 7.47 2.91
C PHE A 12 0.48 6.81 3.39
N LEU A 13 -0.54 6.73 2.52
CA LEU A 13 -1.77 6.00 2.81
C LEU A 13 -1.54 4.51 3.03
N GLY A 14 -0.62 3.91 2.27
CA GLY A 14 -0.20 2.53 2.49
C GLY A 14 0.42 2.28 3.87
N ILE A 15 1.29 3.19 4.31
CA ILE A 15 1.88 3.15 5.66
C ILE A 15 0.77 3.25 6.72
N ILE A 16 -0.16 4.19 6.58
CA ILE A 16 -1.27 4.34 7.51
C ILE A 16 -2.10 3.06 7.60
N GLY A 17 -2.42 2.44 6.46
CA GLY A 17 -3.17 1.18 6.41
C GLY A 17 -2.48 0.04 7.16
N ALA A 18 -1.18 -0.14 6.95
CA ALA A 18 -0.40 -1.16 7.64
C ALA A 18 -0.28 -0.90 9.15
N ILE A 19 0.00 0.34 9.55
CA ILE A 19 0.08 0.72 10.97
C ILE A 19 -1.27 0.54 11.66
N PHE A 20 -2.36 0.98 11.01
CA PHE A 20 -3.72 0.85 11.53
C PHE A 20 -4.07 -0.61 11.80
N LEU A 21 -3.85 -1.50 10.83
CA LEU A 21 -4.11 -2.93 11.00
C LEU A 21 -3.21 -3.55 12.07
N GLY A 22 -1.91 -3.22 12.09
CA GLY A 22 -0.98 -3.72 13.10
C GLY A 22 -1.27 -3.20 14.51
N SER A 23 -1.96 -2.05 14.64
CA SER A 23 -2.44 -1.52 15.92
C SER A 23 -3.66 -2.29 16.43
N ILE A 24 -4.64 -2.57 15.54
CA ILE A 24 -5.83 -3.36 15.89
C ILE A 24 -5.48 -4.82 16.16
N TYR A 25 -4.68 -5.43 15.29
CA TYR A 25 -4.34 -6.84 15.34
C TYR A 25 -2.88 -7.04 15.75
N LYS A 26 -2.60 -6.90 17.05
CA LYS A 26 -1.26 -7.04 17.63
C LYS A 26 -0.55 -8.36 17.27
N LYS A 27 -1.30 -9.45 17.01
CA LYS A 27 -0.74 -10.75 16.59
C LYS A 27 -0.02 -10.71 15.24
N ILE A 28 -0.43 -9.80 14.35
CA ILE A 28 0.07 -9.66 12.98
C ILE A 28 1.09 -8.50 12.90
N SER A 29 1.27 -7.77 14.00
CA SER A 29 2.10 -6.57 14.07
C SER A 29 3.59 -6.94 14.15
N PHE A 30 4.41 -6.24 13.37
CA PHE A 30 5.87 -6.37 13.37
C PHE A 30 6.55 -5.15 14.03
N GLY A 31 5.81 -4.44 14.89
CA GLY A 31 6.22 -3.16 15.44
C GLY A 31 6.09 -2.01 14.43
N ILE A 32 6.36 -0.77 14.87
CA ILE A 32 6.15 0.42 14.04
C ILE A 32 7.02 0.40 12.78
N LEU A 33 8.29 0.03 12.91
CA LEU A 33 9.22 -0.07 11.78
C LEU A 33 8.81 -1.16 10.80
N GLY A 34 8.49 -2.36 11.29
CA GLY A 34 8.05 -3.48 10.44
C GLY A 34 6.75 -3.18 9.70
N ASN A 35 5.77 -2.58 10.39
CA ASN A 35 4.50 -2.18 9.78
C ASN A 35 4.70 -1.07 8.74
N THR A 36 5.63 -0.14 8.96
CA THR A 36 5.95 0.91 7.99
C THR A 36 6.57 0.33 6.72
N ILE A 37 7.56 -0.56 6.86
CA ILE A 37 8.20 -1.24 5.73
C ILE A 37 7.17 -2.06 4.96
N ALA A 38 6.33 -2.84 5.68
CA ALA A 38 5.23 -3.59 5.10
C ALA A 38 4.25 -2.70 4.33
N GLY A 39 3.91 -1.54 4.89
CA GLY A 39 3.03 -0.55 4.27
C GLY A 39 3.60 0.06 3.00
N VAL A 40 4.87 0.46 3.01
CA VAL A 40 5.56 1.01 1.83
C VAL A 40 5.61 -0.03 0.72
N PHE A 41 6.18 -1.21 0.99
CA PHE A 41 6.36 -2.23 -0.05
C PHE A 41 5.04 -2.86 -0.48
N GLY A 42 4.10 -3.09 0.45
CA GLY A 42 2.77 -3.59 0.16
C GLY A 42 1.99 -2.64 -0.75
N SER A 43 1.97 -1.36 -0.42
CA SER A 43 1.31 -0.33 -1.25
C SER A 43 1.94 -0.23 -2.64
N ILE A 44 3.28 -0.12 -2.75
CA ILE A 44 3.96 -0.03 -4.05
C ILE A 44 3.70 -1.27 -4.90
N PHE A 45 3.80 -2.47 -4.31
CA PHE A 45 3.55 -3.72 -5.02
C PHE A 45 2.11 -3.78 -5.54
N PHE A 46 1.14 -3.39 -4.71
CA PHE A 46 -0.26 -3.42 -5.07
C PHE A 46 -0.59 -2.37 -6.14
N ILE A 47 -0.17 -1.11 -5.95
CA ILE A 47 -0.32 -0.06 -6.96
C ILE A 47 0.30 -0.48 -8.29
N LYS A 48 1.50 -1.09 -8.30
CA LYS A 48 2.16 -1.47 -9.55
C LYS A 48 1.51 -2.67 -10.23
N THR A 49 0.90 -3.57 -9.45
CA THR A 49 0.10 -4.68 -9.98
C THR A 49 -1.20 -4.16 -10.61
N PHE A 50 -1.86 -3.20 -9.96
CA PHE A 50 -3.09 -2.56 -10.44
C PHE A 50 -2.85 -1.42 -11.45
N GLY A 51 -1.64 -0.86 -11.55
CA GLY A 51 -1.31 0.22 -12.50
C GLY A 51 -1.54 -0.21 -13.95
N ARG A 52 -1.31 -1.49 -14.25
CA ARG A 52 -1.66 -2.12 -15.53
C ARG A 52 -3.16 -2.06 -15.89
N LEU A 53 -4.04 -1.76 -14.92
CA LEU A 53 -5.47 -1.51 -15.10
C LEU A 53 -5.81 -0.01 -15.19
N VAL A 54 -4.87 0.85 -15.60
CA VAL A 54 -5.05 2.30 -15.82
C VAL A 54 -4.99 3.16 -14.53
N PHE A 55 -4.51 2.62 -13.40
CA PHE A 55 -4.41 3.35 -12.12
C PHE A 55 -3.04 3.99 -11.84
N ASP A 56 -2.23 4.21 -12.87
CA ASP A 56 -0.93 4.85 -12.71
C ASP A 56 -1.05 6.37 -12.44
N PRO A 57 -0.10 6.98 -11.70
CA PRO A 57 -0.05 8.43 -11.45
C PRO A 57 -0.09 9.27 -12.73
N TYR A 58 0.43 8.73 -13.84
CA TYR A 58 0.40 9.37 -15.15
C TYR A 58 -1.01 9.35 -15.75
N SER A 59 -1.74 8.25 -15.61
CA SER A 59 -3.14 8.12 -16.06
C SER A 59 -4.10 8.94 -15.21
N ILE A 60 -3.82 9.10 -13.90
CA ILE A 60 -4.58 9.99 -13.00
C ILE A 60 -4.47 11.44 -13.44
N MET A 61 -3.34 11.80 -14.06
CA MET A 61 -3.05 13.14 -14.52
C MET A 61 -3.15 13.23 -16.04
N ASN A 62 -4.39 13.31 -16.53
CA ASN A 62 -4.62 13.51 -17.95
C ASN A 62 -4.66 15.02 -18.28
N HIS A 63 -3.76 15.48 -19.15
CA HIS A 63 -3.68 16.87 -19.64
C HIS A 63 -3.71 17.97 -18.55
N GLY A 64 -3.09 17.72 -17.40
CA GLY A 64 -2.98 18.72 -16.31
C GLY A 64 -4.22 18.83 -15.42
N THR A 65 -5.26 18.04 -15.68
CA THR A 65 -6.42 17.90 -14.80
C THR A 65 -6.29 16.63 -13.97
N ILE A 66 -6.62 16.72 -12.67
CA ILE A 66 -6.63 15.55 -11.79
C ILE A 66 -7.97 14.85 -11.95
N ASN A 67 -7.96 13.60 -12.41
CA ASN A 67 -9.15 12.78 -12.36
C ASN A 67 -9.36 12.31 -10.91
N ILE A 68 -10.25 13.01 -10.20
CA ILE A 68 -10.56 12.79 -8.79
C ILE A 68 -11.04 11.35 -8.52
N PHE A 69 -11.76 10.76 -9.47
CA PHE A 69 -12.25 9.38 -9.35
C PHE A 69 -11.09 8.38 -9.38
N LEU A 70 -10.19 8.48 -10.36
CA LEU A 70 -8.99 7.64 -10.45
C LEU A 70 -8.07 7.84 -9.25
N PHE A 71 -7.93 9.08 -8.76
CA PHE A 71 -7.16 9.38 -7.56
C PHE A 71 -7.75 8.73 -6.31
N SER A 72 -9.06 8.83 -6.11
CA SER A 72 -9.75 8.21 -4.97
C SER A 72 -9.57 6.68 -4.96
N ILE A 73 -9.70 6.03 -6.13
CA ILE A 73 -9.42 4.60 -6.26
C ILE A 73 -7.97 4.30 -5.89
N ASN A 74 -7.01 5.06 -6.40
CA ASN A 74 -5.60 4.87 -6.09
C ASN A 74 -5.33 4.97 -4.58
N CYS A 75 -5.94 5.92 -3.88
CA CYS A 75 -5.87 6.04 -2.42
C CYS A 75 -6.40 4.78 -1.69
N VAL A 76 -7.57 4.28 -2.09
CA VAL A 76 -8.16 3.07 -1.50
C VAL A 76 -7.29 1.85 -1.76
N VAL A 77 -6.84 1.67 -3.00
CA VAL A 77 -5.96 0.58 -3.42
C VAL A 77 -4.65 0.62 -2.64
N SER A 78 -4.07 1.80 -2.45
CA SER A 78 -2.83 1.98 -1.68
C SER A 78 -3.00 1.60 -0.22
N PHE A 79 -4.09 2.04 0.41
CA PHE A 79 -4.41 1.71 1.80
C PHE A 79 -4.61 0.20 1.99
N LEU A 80 -5.37 -0.43 1.10
CA LEU A 80 -5.56 -1.89 1.08
C LEU A 80 -4.25 -2.63 0.79
N GLY A 81 -3.41 -2.11 -0.12
CA GLY A 81 -2.11 -2.66 -0.44
C GLY A 81 -1.18 -2.69 0.78
N GLY A 82 -1.20 -1.64 1.61
CA GLY A 82 -0.46 -1.62 2.86
C GLY A 82 -0.96 -2.66 3.88
N ILE A 83 -2.28 -2.78 4.03
CA ILE A 83 -2.93 -3.81 4.87
C ILE A 83 -2.52 -5.22 4.41
N LEU A 84 -2.66 -5.50 3.13
CA LEU A 84 -2.34 -6.79 2.53
C LEU A 84 -0.84 -7.10 2.63
N GLY A 85 0.02 -6.08 2.50
CA GLY A 85 1.46 -6.22 2.71
C GLY A 85 1.80 -6.76 4.10
N LEU A 86 1.16 -6.21 5.14
CA LEU A 86 1.36 -6.69 6.51
C LEU A 86 0.86 -8.13 6.70
N VAL A 87 -0.33 -8.43 6.17
CA VAL A 87 -0.92 -9.78 6.24
C VAL A 87 -0.04 -10.81 5.52
N ALA A 88 0.47 -10.47 4.33
CA ALA A 88 1.33 -11.34 3.55
C ALA A 88 2.63 -11.66 4.29
N ILE A 89 3.29 -10.67 4.90
CA ILE A 89 4.51 -10.90 5.68
C ILE A 89 4.25 -11.84 6.87
N ASN A 90 3.12 -11.66 7.56
CA ASN A 90 2.73 -12.57 8.64
C ASN A 90 2.45 -13.99 8.15
N PHE A 91 1.82 -14.12 6.99
CA PHE A 91 1.59 -15.42 6.36
C PHE A 91 2.91 -16.13 6.05
N PHE A 92 3.87 -15.43 5.41
CA PHE A 92 5.19 -16.00 5.14
C PHE A 92 5.94 -16.39 6.41
N LYS A 93 5.92 -15.55 7.46
CA LYS A 93 6.52 -15.88 8.76
C LYS A 93 5.96 -17.19 9.32
N THR A 94 4.64 -17.36 9.28
CA THR A 94 3.96 -18.56 9.81
C THR A 94 4.32 -19.81 9.01
N VAL A 95 4.40 -19.68 7.68
CA VAL A 95 4.79 -20.78 6.79
C VAL A 95 6.25 -21.20 7.01
N LEU A 96 7.18 -20.25 7.15
CA LEU A 96 8.59 -20.57 7.41
C LEU A 96 8.78 -21.18 8.80
N SER A 97 8.16 -20.63 9.84
CA SER A 97 8.29 -21.14 11.21
C SER A 97 7.72 -22.54 11.41
N LYS A 98 6.86 -23.04 10.51
CA LYS A 98 6.29 -24.39 10.58
C LYS A 98 7.19 -25.44 9.90
N LYS A 99 8.26 -25.00 9.23
CA LYS A 99 9.16 -25.85 8.44
C LYS A 99 10.48 -26.16 9.17
N GLU A 100 10.72 -25.51 10.30
CA GLU A 100 11.72 -25.87 11.31
C GLU A 100 11.08 -26.75 12.39
#